data_AF-A0A8H7XK48-F1
#
_entry.id   AF-A0A8H7XK48-F1
#
_cell.length_a   1.000
_cell.length_b   1.000
_cell.length_c   1.000
_cell.angle_alpha   90.00
_cell.angle_beta   90.00
_cell.angle_gamma   90.00
#
_symmetry.space_group_name_H-M   'P 1'
#
loop_
_entity.id
_entity.type
_entity.pdbx_description
1 polymer ?
#
loop_
_entity_poly.entity_id
_entity_poly.type
_entity_poly.pdbx_seq_one_letter_code
_entity_poly.pdbx_strand_id
1 'polypeptide(L)'
;MAPENFVDSPPIKQQHLDYLAAERPDTTDDNSMAEDYNIEDFYAWALEPCFPLFKTIAPAPKQNLKITLHHFLHPEVFYYSLHAVGGELNPVQSDGRGAGMLAPGLELDDSAFSSTWPSFLPTEIELCITNPEDAIVASPGKFLVDGKAICFVKMYQHGDTNIALCELENYKRIMESNLDPDIRICRLLAVAKDDENKFIGLLLTYVECGFLTLACAVHDTPDSTKQKWVDQVTGTLTQLHQAGIVWGNAKPDNVLLDKKDDAWIIDFGGGYTWGFVEREKAGTMDGDLDGLEKIVEYVFRERAE
;
A
#
# COMPACT_ATOMS: atom_id res chain seq x y z
N MET A 1 10.06 -16.74 -16.56
CA MET A 1 11.04 -16.91 -17.67
C MET A 1 10.82 -18.28 -18.30
N ALA A 2 10.86 -18.38 -19.64
CA ALA A 2 10.62 -19.64 -20.32
C ALA A 2 11.92 -20.47 -20.39
N PRO A 3 11.92 -21.76 -19.98
CA PRO A 3 13.14 -22.59 -19.98
C PRO A 3 13.79 -22.74 -21.35
N GLU A 4 13.03 -22.60 -22.44
CA GLU A 4 13.57 -22.57 -23.80
C GLU A 4 14.58 -21.44 -24.04
N ASN A 5 14.49 -20.33 -23.31
CA ASN A 5 15.38 -19.18 -23.49
C ASN A 5 16.80 -19.40 -22.94
N PHE A 6 17.04 -20.52 -22.23
CA PHE A 6 18.32 -20.84 -21.61
C PHE A 6 19.01 -22.07 -22.23
N VAL A 7 18.44 -22.64 -23.30
CA VAL A 7 18.93 -23.91 -23.89
C VAL A 7 20.38 -23.81 -24.37
N ASP A 8 20.80 -22.62 -24.80
CA ASP A 8 22.15 -22.35 -25.29
C ASP A 8 23.19 -22.12 -24.18
N SER A 9 22.79 -22.17 -22.90
CA SER A 9 23.70 -22.10 -21.75
C SER A 9 23.26 -23.05 -20.62
N PRO A 10 23.78 -24.29 -20.60
CA PRO A 10 23.52 -25.23 -19.52
C PRO A 10 23.80 -24.68 -18.11
N PRO A 11 24.86 -23.87 -17.86
CA PRO A 11 25.10 -23.28 -16.55
C PRO A 11 24.00 -22.30 -16.10
N ILE A 12 23.58 -21.38 -16.97
CA ILE A 12 22.51 -20.41 -16.66
C ILE A 12 21.18 -21.14 -16.47
N LYS A 13 20.91 -22.15 -17.30
CA LYS A 13 19.71 -22.98 -17.16
C LYS A 13 19.69 -23.70 -15.81
N GLN A 14 20.83 -24.24 -15.37
CA GLN A 14 20.94 -24.89 -14.07
C GLN A 14 20.71 -23.88 -12.94
N GLN A 15 21.38 -22.73 -12.98
CA GLN A 15 21.20 -21.65 -11.99
C GLN A 15 19.74 -21.20 -11.88
N HIS A 16 19.03 -21.03 -13.01
CA HIS A 16 17.60 -20.73 -13.02
C HIS A 16 16.75 -21.84 -12.36
N LEU A 17 17.07 -23.11 -12.62
CA LEU A 17 16.37 -24.24 -12.02
C LEU A 17 16.65 -24.35 -10.51
N ASP A 18 17.86 -24.01 -10.06
CA ASP A 18 18.23 -23.99 -8.66
C ASP A 18 17.41 -22.94 -7.89
N TYR A 19 17.25 -21.72 -8.45
CA TYR A 19 16.33 -20.72 -7.90
C TYR A 19 14.88 -21.19 -7.85
N LEU A 20 14.37 -21.84 -8.91
CA LEU A 20 13.00 -22.37 -8.91
C LEU A 20 12.79 -23.53 -7.93
N ALA A 21 13.83 -24.33 -7.67
CA ALA A 21 13.79 -25.41 -6.70
C ALA A 21 13.77 -24.85 -5.26
N ALA A 22 14.48 -23.75 -5.00
CA ALA A 22 14.45 -23.07 -3.71
C ALA A 22 13.07 -22.44 -3.38
N GLU A 23 12.33 -21.97 -4.40
CA GLU A 23 10.96 -21.47 -4.21
C GLU A 23 9.92 -22.58 -3.96
N ARG A 24 10.25 -23.85 -4.23
CA ARG A 24 9.36 -24.99 -3.97
C ARG A 24 9.82 -25.73 -2.72
N PRO A 25 9.26 -25.44 -1.53
CA PRO A 25 9.49 -26.28 -0.38
C PRO A 25 8.70 -27.59 -0.59
N ASP A 26 9.31 -28.57 -1.26
CA ASP A 26 8.78 -29.93 -1.19
C ASP A 26 9.02 -30.46 0.22
N THR A 27 7.90 -30.75 0.87
CA THR A 27 7.75 -31.44 2.14
C THR A 27 8.42 -32.82 2.09
N THR A 28 9.70 -32.93 2.44
CA THR A 28 10.25 -34.15 3.06
C THR A 28 11.61 -33.85 3.66
N ASP A 29 11.75 -34.21 4.94
CA ASP A 29 13.03 -34.47 5.61
C ASP A 29 14.01 -35.16 4.64
N ASP A 30 15.08 -34.47 4.24
CA ASP A 30 16.41 -35.00 4.52
C ASP A 30 17.51 -33.93 4.37
N ASN A 31 18.48 -34.08 5.24
CA ASN A 31 19.54 -33.16 5.59
C ASN A 31 20.59 -33.03 4.46
N SER A 32 20.31 -32.23 3.42
CA SER A 32 21.34 -31.76 2.49
C SER A 32 21.39 -30.25 2.51
N MET A 33 22.61 -29.71 2.65
CA MET A 33 22.96 -28.30 2.73
C MET A 33 22.45 -27.54 1.50
N ALA A 34 21.17 -27.15 1.51
CA ALA A 34 20.64 -26.19 0.57
C ALA A 34 21.33 -24.86 0.88
N GLU A 35 22.17 -24.39 -0.06
CA GLU A 35 22.60 -23.00 -0.06
C GLU A 35 21.34 -22.13 0.07
N ASP A 36 21.39 -21.17 0.99
CA ASP A 36 20.27 -20.33 1.41
C ASP A 36 19.94 -19.36 0.26
N TYR A 37 19.30 -19.84 -0.80
CA TYR A 37 18.95 -19.03 -1.97
C TYR A 37 17.79 -18.09 -1.60
N ASN A 38 18.11 -16.80 -1.43
CA ASN A 38 17.13 -15.75 -1.16
C ASN A 38 16.41 -15.35 -2.47
N ILE A 39 15.10 -15.12 -2.42
CA ILE A 39 14.31 -14.61 -3.55
C ILE A 39 14.84 -13.26 -4.07
N GLU A 40 15.44 -12.46 -3.19
CA GLU A 40 16.09 -11.21 -3.56
C GLU A 40 17.33 -11.46 -4.44
N ASP A 41 18.07 -12.54 -4.20
CA ASP A 41 19.24 -12.92 -5.03
C ASP A 41 18.79 -13.31 -6.43
N PHE A 42 17.65 -14.02 -6.55
CA PHE A 42 17.05 -14.32 -7.84
C PHE A 42 16.69 -13.04 -8.60
N TYR A 43 16.02 -12.08 -7.94
CA TYR A 43 15.67 -10.81 -8.58
C TYR A 43 16.91 -10.01 -8.97
N ALA A 44 17.91 -9.94 -8.10
CA ALA A 44 19.18 -9.25 -8.39
C ALA A 44 19.85 -9.85 -9.62
N TRP A 45 20.00 -11.18 -9.66
CA TRP A 45 20.57 -11.93 -10.78
C TRP A 45 19.78 -11.73 -12.08
N ALA A 46 18.46 -11.78 -12.04
CA ALA A 46 17.61 -11.61 -13.22
C ALA A 46 17.60 -10.16 -13.75
N LEU A 47 17.68 -9.16 -12.86
CA LEU A 47 17.58 -7.75 -13.22
C LEU A 47 18.92 -7.09 -13.55
N GLU A 48 20.05 -7.62 -13.06
CA GLU A 48 21.38 -7.06 -13.30
C GLU A 48 21.67 -6.80 -14.81
N PRO A 49 21.39 -7.74 -15.73
CA PRO A 49 21.56 -7.51 -17.16
C PRO A 49 20.73 -6.36 -17.74
N CYS A 50 19.64 -5.98 -17.07
CA CYS A 50 18.72 -4.94 -17.50
C CYS A 50 19.16 -3.54 -17.05
N PHE A 51 20.10 -3.40 -16.12
CA PHE A 51 20.51 -2.08 -15.60
C PHE A 51 21.02 -1.10 -16.69
N PRO A 52 21.81 -1.53 -17.70
CA PRO A 52 22.18 -0.65 -18.80
C PRO A 52 20.98 -0.21 -19.65
N LEU A 53 20.00 -1.10 -19.83
CA LEU A 53 18.76 -0.76 -20.53
C LEU A 53 17.98 0.29 -19.76
N PHE A 54 17.82 0.15 -18.44
CA PHE A 54 17.11 1.13 -17.61
C PHE A 54 17.67 2.54 -17.77
N LYS A 55 19.00 2.69 -17.83
CA LYS A 55 19.65 3.99 -18.08
C LYS A 55 19.37 4.56 -19.47
N THR A 56 19.11 3.69 -20.44
CA THR A 56 18.88 4.08 -21.84
C THR A 56 17.40 4.40 -22.11
N ILE A 57 16.50 3.62 -21.51
CA ILE A 57 15.05 3.75 -21.72
C ILE A 57 14.39 4.72 -20.74
N ALA A 58 14.98 4.95 -19.56
CA ALA A 58 14.44 5.90 -18.60
C ALA A 58 14.44 7.31 -19.23
N PRO A 59 13.27 7.98 -19.30
CA PRO A 59 13.21 9.32 -19.84
C PRO A 59 14.04 10.26 -18.95
N ALA A 60 14.75 11.21 -19.59
CA ALA A 60 15.46 12.25 -18.84
C ALA A 60 14.47 13.01 -17.92
N PRO A 61 14.83 13.28 -16.66
CA PRO A 61 13.96 14.01 -15.74
C PRO A 61 13.59 15.37 -16.35
N LYS A 62 12.32 15.53 -16.74
CA LYS A 62 11.84 16.80 -17.28
C LYS A 62 11.56 17.74 -16.12
N GLN A 63 12.22 18.91 -16.09
CA GLN A 63 11.86 19.98 -15.18
C GLN A 63 10.40 20.39 -15.45
N ASN A 64 9.60 20.50 -14.38
CA ASN A 64 8.18 20.87 -14.42
C ASN A 64 7.24 19.84 -15.07
N LEU A 65 7.59 18.55 -15.07
CA LEU A 65 6.63 17.53 -15.49
C LEU A 65 5.50 17.44 -14.46
N LYS A 66 4.29 17.83 -14.86
CA LYS A 66 3.07 17.55 -14.09
C LYS A 66 2.75 16.06 -14.25
N ILE A 67 3.21 15.25 -13.29
CA ILE A 67 2.83 13.84 -13.18
C ILE A 67 1.51 13.78 -12.43
N THR A 68 0.56 13.01 -12.95
CA THR A 68 -0.78 12.86 -12.38
C THR A 68 -1.04 11.40 -12.03
N LEU A 69 -2.10 11.14 -11.26
CA LEU A 69 -2.54 9.79 -10.97
C LEU A 69 -2.77 9.00 -12.27
N HIS A 70 -3.29 9.62 -13.33
CA HIS A 70 -3.42 8.99 -14.64
C HIS A 70 -2.09 8.43 -15.17
N HIS A 71 -0.99 9.18 -15.06
CA HIS A 71 0.33 8.70 -15.51
C HIS A 71 0.80 7.49 -14.69
N PHE A 72 0.45 7.43 -13.41
CA PHE A 72 0.75 6.30 -12.53
C PHE A 72 -0.11 5.07 -12.87
N LEU A 73 -1.38 5.27 -13.24
CA LEU A 73 -2.31 4.20 -13.62
C LEU A 73 -2.05 3.62 -15.01
N HIS A 74 -1.45 4.43 -15.89
CA HIS A 74 -1.16 4.07 -17.28
C HIS A 74 0.32 4.28 -17.60
N PRO A 75 1.24 3.57 -16.92
CA PRO A 75 2.67 3.69 -17.21
C PRO A 75 2.96 3.12 -18.60
N GLU A 76 3.97 3.67 -19.26
CA GLU A 76 4.54 3.03 -20.44
C GLU A 76 5.28 1.77 -19.99
N VAL A 77 4.88 0.61 -20.54
CA VAL A 77 5.45 -0.69 -20.18
C VAL A 77 6.29 -1.22 -21.34
N PHE A 78 7.54 -1.54 -21.03
CA PHE A 78 8.46 -2.19 -21.97
C PHE A 78 8.61 -3.66 -21.59
N TYR A 79 8.41 -4.55 -22.57
CA TYR A 79 8.50 -6.00 -22.35
C TYR A 79 9.84 -6.53 -22.82
N TYR A 80 10.53 -7.25 -21.93
CA TYR A 80 11.80 -7.93 -22.21
C TYR A 80 11.72 -9.39 -21.79
N SER A 81 12.36 -10.25 -22.56
CA SER A 81 12.60 -11.65 -22.23
C SER A 81 14.09 -11.83 -21.96
N LEU A 82 14.45 -12.58 -20.92
CA LEU A 82 15.84 -12.93 -20.63
C LEU A 82 16.23 -14.18 -21.42
N HIS A 83 17.34 -14.09 -22.15
CA HIS A 83 17.92 -15.16 -22.95
C HIS A 83 19.35 -15.42 -22.52
N ALA A 84 19.77 -16.69 -22.51
CA ALA A 84 21.17 -17.01 -22.36
C ALA A 84 21.85 -17.04 -23.72
N VAL A 85 22.79 -16.13 -23.94
CA VAL A 85 23.58 -16.06 -25.19
C VAL A 85 25.05 -16.02 -24.81
N GLY A 86 25.83 -16.97 -25.34
CA GLY A 86 27.28 -17.00 -25.10
C GLY A 86 27.69 -17.21 -23.64
N GLY A 87 26.82 -17.81 -22.82
CA GLY A 87 27.08 -18.01 -21.39
C GLY A 87 26.69 -16.82 -20.50
N GLU A 88 26.07 -15.78 -21.07
CA GLU A 88 25.59 -14.59 -20.35
C GLU A 88 24.09 -14.40 -20.50
N LEU A 89 23.45 -13.83 -19.47
CA LEU A 89 22.05 -13.43 -19.53
C LEU A 89 21.91 -12.10 -20.25
N ASN A 90 21.01 -12.06 -21.22
CA ASN A 90 20.79 -10.91 -22.07
C ASN A 90 19.29 -10.60 -22.16
N PRO A 91 18.87 -9.36 -21.87
CA PRO A 91 17.50 -8.92 -22.10
C PRO A 91 17.26 -8.68 -23.60
N VAL A 92 16.23 -9.32 -24.14
CA VAL A 92 15.80 -9.19 -25.54
C VAL A 92 14.41 -8.57 -25.53
N GLN A 93 14.23 -7.48 -26.29
CA GLN A 93 12.92 -6.84 -26.41
C GLN A 93 11.92 -7.84 -26.98
N SER A 94 10.76 -7.94 -26.33
CA SER A 94 9.70 -8.87 -26.71
C SER A 94 8.47 -8.07 -27.14
N ASP A 95 7.84 -8.51 -28.24
CA ASP A 95 6.53 -8.02 -28.66
C ASP A 95 5.40 -8.59 -27.79
N GLY A 96 5.74 -9.50 -26.88
CA GLY A 96 4.81 -10.14 -25.98
C GLY A 96 4.09 -9.11 -25.12
N ARG A 97 2.81 -8.88 -25.41
CA ARG A 97 1.87 -8.40 -24.40
C ARG A 97 1.87 -9.43 -23.29
N GLY A 98 2.61 -9.19 -22.20
CA GLY A 98 2.28 -9.82 -20.93
C GLY A 98 0.79 -9.60 -20.66
N ALA A 99 0.16 -10.41 -19.83
CA ALA A 99 -1.14 -10.03 -19.27
C ALA A 99 -0.95 -8.62 -18.70
N GLY A 100 -1.48 -7.60 -19.38
CA GLY A 100 -1.22 -6.21 -19.02
C GLY A 100 -1.59 -6.04 -17.57
N MET A 101 -0.83 -5.24 -16.81
CA MET A 101 -1.33 -4.81 -15.51
C MET A 101 -2.67 -4.15 -15.76
N LEU A 102 -3.75 -4.81 -15.33
CA LEU A 102 -5.07 -4.23 -15.43
C LEU A 102 -5.06 -2.98 -14.56
N ALA A 103 -5.43 -1.85 -15.14
CA ALA A 103 -5.52 -0.61 -14.39
C ALA A 103 -6.50 -0.82 -13.22
N PRO A 104 -6.14 -0.41 -11.99
CA PRO A 104 -6.97 -0.63 -10.82
C PRO A 104 -8.34 0.05 -10.96
N GLY A 105 -9.21 -0.22 -9.98
CA GLY A 105 -10.53 0.34 -9.88
C GLY A 105 -11.66 -0.68 -10.00
N LEU A 106 -12.86 -0.21 -9.69
CA LEU A 106 -14.06 -1.00 -9.45
C LEU A 106 -15.27 -0.38 -10.17
N GLU A 107 -16.14 -1.23 -10.71
CA GLU A 107 -17.48 -0.81 -11.12
C GLU A 107 -18.41 -0.89 -9.90
N LEU A 108 -18.87 0.26 -9.42
CA LEU A 108 -19.78 0.37 -8.28
C LEU A 108 -21.03 1.15 -8.70
N ASP A 109 -22.16 0.82 -8.09
CA ASP A 109 -23.40 1.58 -8.27
C ASP A 109 -23.27 2.99 -7.68
N ASP A 110 -23.86 4.00 -8.33
CA ASP A 110 -23.75 5.39 -7.87
C ASP A 110 -24.32 5.61 -6.46
N SER A 111 -25.25 4.76 -5.98
CA SER A 111 -25.75 4.79 -4.60
C SER A 111 -24.68 4.49 -3.55
N ALA A 112 -23.56 3.88 -3.94
CA ALA A 112 -22.41 3.68 -3.05
C ALA A 112 -21.75 4.99 -2.63
N PHE A 113 -21.97 6.08 -3.38
CA PHE A 113 -21.33 7.38 -3.15
C PHE A 113 -22.30 8.39 -2.53
N SER A 114 -21.78 9.29 -1.68
CA SER A 114 -22.53 10.47 -1.27
C SER A 114 -22.56 11.51 -2.40
N SER A 115 -23.70 12.17 -2.61
CA SER A 115 -23.83 13.30 -3.53
C SER A 115 -23.05 14.54 -3.10
N THR A 116 -22.58 14.58 -1.85
CA THR A 116 -21.78 15.68 -1.30
C THR A 116 -20.28 15.52 -1.55
N TRP A 117 -19.81 14.33 -1.93
CA TRP A 117 -18.39 14.10 -2.18
C TRP A 117 -17.99 14.62 -3.55
N PRO A 118 -16.95 15.48 -3.63
CA PRO A 118 -16.34 15.80 -4.90
C PRO A 118 -15.78 14.52 -5.56
N SER A 119 -15.82 14.50 -6.89
CA SER A 119 -15.21 13.45 -7.70
C SER A 119 -14.19 14.09 -8.63
N PHE A 120 -12.99 13.53 -8.70
CA PHE A 120 -11.90 14.00 -9.55
C PHE A 120 -11.47 12.92 -10.53
N LEU A 121 -11.12 13.35 -11.75
CA LEU A 121 -10.46 12.49 -12.72
C LEU A 121 -9.01 12.24 -12.31
N PRO A 122 -8.42 11.08 -12.65
CA PRO A 122 -7.00 10.82 -12.40
C PRO A 122 -6.05 11.85 -13.05
N THR A 123 -6.50 12.58 -14.06
CA THR A 123 -5.76 13.67 -14.72
C THR A 123 -5.75 14.97 -13.91
N GLU A 124 -6.66 15.13 -12.96
CA GLU A 124 -6.80 16.30 -12.09
C GLU A 124 -6.03 16.14 -10.76
N ILE A 125 -5.60 14.91 -10.46
CA ILE A 125 -4.89 14.55 -9.22
C ILE A 125 -3.39 14.52 -9.52
N GLU A 126 -2.65 15.51 -9.03
CA GLU A 126 -1.23 15.70 -9.34
C GLU A 126 -0.34 15.07 -8.26
N LEU A 127 0.77 14.44 -8.64
CA LEU A 127 1.75 14.00 -7.65
C LEU A 127 2.45 15.23 -7.06
N CYS A 128 2.59 15.25 -5.74
CA CYS A 128 3.36 16.29 -5.05
C CYS A 128 4.86 15.99 -5.18
N ILE A 129 5.49 16.45 -6.26
CA ILE A 129 6.93 16.31 -6.49
C ILE A 129 7.62 17.52 -5.86
N THR A 130 8.18 17.34 -4.66
CA THR A 130 8.98 18.39 -4.01
C THR A 130 10.43 18.36 -4.46
N ASN A 131 10.98 17.18 -4.71
CA ASN A 131 12.32 16.97 -5.25
C ASN A 131 12.28 16.05 -6.49
N PRO A 132 13.21 16.19 -7.44
CA PRO A 132 13.28 15.31 -8.62
C PRO A 132 13.42 13.82 -8.27
N GLU A 133 13.99 13.49 -7.12
CA GLU A 133 14.12 12.11 -6.61
C GLU A 133 12.77 11.54 -6.16
N ASP A 134 11.84 12.38 -5.70
CA ASP A 134 10.47 11.99 -5.34
C ASP A 134 9.67 11.52 -6.58
N ALA A 135 10.09 11.90 -7.79
CA ALA A 135 9.49 11.42 -9.03
C ALA A 135 9.95 10.00 -9.42
N ILE A 136 11.07 9.53 -8.85
CA ILE A 136 11.68 8.21 -9.12
C ILE A 136 11.18 7.18 -8.11
N VAL A 137 11.07 7.59 -6.84
CA VAL A 137 10.59 6.77 -5.72
C VAL A 137 9.28 7.37 -5.19
N ALA A 138 8.38 7.74 -6.09
CA ALA A 138 7.09 8.30 -5.72
C ALA A 138 6.34 7.27 -4.88
N SER A 139 6.41 7.38 -3.55
CA SER A 139 5.44 6.71 -2.71
C SER A 139 4.10 7.35 -3.05
N PRO A 140 3.16 6.61 -3.65
CA PRO A 140 1.95 7.15 -4.26
C PRO A 140 0.93 7.51 -3.17
N GLY A 141 1.35 8.32 -2.20
CA GLY A 141 0.56 8.69 -1.03
C GLY A 141 0.46 10.19 -0.81
N LYS A 142 1.10 11.04 -1.63
CA LYS A 142 0.99 12.49 -1.50
C LYS A 142 0.65 13.13 -2.84
N PHE A 143 -0.59 13.58 -2.95
CA PHE A 143 -1.12 14.21 -4.15
C PHE A 143 -1.65 15.60 -3.86
N LEU A 144 -1.71 16.42 -4.90
CA LEU A 144 -2.26 17.76 -4.93
C LEU A 144 -3.50 17.76 -5.82
N VAL A 145 -4.59 18.28 -5.30
CA VAL A 145 -5.87 18.41 -6.02
C VAL A 145 -6.25 19.89 -6.07
N ASP A 146 -6.77 20.32 -7.23
CA ASP A 146 -7.09 21.72 -7.54
C ASP A 146 -5.93 22.70 -7.31
N GLY A 147 -4.69 22.21 -7.40
CA GLY A 147 -3.48 22.99 -7.15
C GLY A 147 -3.32 23.49 -5.71
N LYS A 148 -4.12 23.01 -4.76
CA LYS A 148 -4.17 23.58 -3.39
C LYS A 148 -4.27 22.55 -2.27
N ALA A 149 -5.05 21.48 -2.43
CA ALA A 149 -5.32 20.54 -1.35
C ALA A 149 -4.39 19.33 -1.43
N ILE A 150 -3.66 19.03 -0.35
CA ILE A 150 -2.82 17.84 -0.27
C ILE A 150 -3.65 16.67 0.27
N CYS A 151 -3.60 15.52 -0.40
CA CYS A 151 -4.32 14.31 0.00
C CYS A 151 -3.47 13.04 -0.16
N PHE A 152 -3.86 12.01 0.57
CA PHE A 152 -3.43 10.63 0.35
C PHE A 152 -4.41 9.92 -0.60
N VAL A 153 -3.92 9.14 -1.56
CA VAL A 153 -4.79 8.38 -2.46
C VAL A 153 -4.73 6.89 -2.09
N LYS A 154 -5.87 6.34 -1.67
CA LYS A 154 -6.04 4.89 -1.44
C LYS A 154 -6.73 4.29 -2.66
N MET A 155 -5.99 3.51 -3.45
CA MET A 155 -6.52 2.84 -4.65
C MET A 155 -7.05 1.45 -4.33
N TYR A 156 -8.03 0.99 -5.09
CA TYR A 156 -8.58 -0.36 -4.98
C TYR A 156 -8.21 -1.21 -6.19
N GLN A 157 -7.85 -2.46 -5.94
CA GLN A 157 -7.57 -3.45 -6.96
C GLN A 157 -8.84 -4.18 -7.38
N HIS A 158 -8.73 -4.95 -8.45
CA HIS A 158 -9.82 -5.85 -8.85
C HIS A 158 -10.07 -6.88 -7.75
N GLY A 159 -11.34 -7.01 -7.34
CA GLY A 159 -11.76 -7.91 -6.25
C GLY A 159 -11.99 -7.22 -4.91
N ASP A 160 -11.59 -5.95 -4.76
CA ASP A 160 -11.74 -5.20 -3.50
C ASP A 160 -13.15 -4.64 -3.26
N THR A 161 -14.14 -5.02 -4.09
CA THR A 161 -15.51 -4.47 -4.05
C THR A 161 -16.10 -4.41 -2.65
N ASN A 162 -16.01 -5.49 -1.86
CA ASN A 162 -16.58 -5.52 -0.51
C ASN A 162 -15.85 -4.60 0.47
N ILE A 163 -14.52 -4.52 0.37
CA ILE A 163 -13.70 -3.65 1.21
C ILE A 163 -14.01 -2.19 0.88
N ALA A 164 -14.04 -1.85 -0.41
CA ALA A 164 -14.37 -0.51 -0.88
C ALA A 164 -15.76 -0.06 -0.45
N LEU A 165 -16.78 -0.92 -0.60
CA LEU A 165 -18.15 -0.61 -0.17
C LEU A 165 -18.24 -0.40 1.35
N CYS A 166 -17.55 -1.23 2.14
CA CYS A 166 -17.50 -1.08 3.60
C CYS A 166 -16.84 0.26 3.99
N GLU A 167 -15.72 0.59 3.35
CA GLU A 167 -15.00 1.84 3.61
C GLU A 167 -15.81 3.08 3.24
N LEU A 168 -16.45 3.09 2.06
CA LEU A 168 -17.33 4.17 1.62
C LEU A 168 -18.47 4.37 2.62
N GLU A 169 -19.12 3.29 3.07
CA GLU A 169 -20.21 3.37 4.04
C GLU A 169 -19.75 3.95 5.39
N ASN A 170 -18.57 3.56 5.88
CA ASN A 170 -18.02 4.15 7.11
C ASN A 170 -17.70 5.64 6.93
N TYR A 171 -17.17 6.05 5.77
CA TYR A 171 -16.95 7.46 5.49
C TYR A 171 -18.24 8.28 5.34
N LYS A 172 -19.34 7.69 4.86
CA LYS A 172 -20.66 8.33 4.91
C LYS A 172 -21.07 8.62 6.34
N ARG A 173 -20.98 7.62 7.22
CA ARG A 173 -21.30 7.77 8.65
C ARG A 173 -20.43 8.82 9.34
N ILE A 174 -19.13 8.84 9.06
CA ILE A 174 -18.21 9.86 9.58
C ILE A 174 -18.63 11.26 9.15
N MET A 175 -18.99 11.44 7.87
CA MET A 175 -19.40 12.73 7.32
C MET A 175 -20.77 13.20 7.86
N GLU A 176 -21.69 12.26 8.11
CA GLU A 176 -23.03 12.54 8.66
C GLU A 176 -23.04 12.68 10.20
N SER A 177 -21.93 12.33 10.86
CA SER A 177 -21.80 12.43 12.31
C SER A 177 -21.50 13.85 12.79
N ASN A 178 -21.75 14.10 14.08
CA ASN A 178 -21.33 15.32 14.78
C ASN A 178 -19.91 15.21 15.37
N LEU A 179 -19.02 14.40 14.76
CA LEU A 179 -17.63 14.29 15.21
C LEU A 179 -16.94 15.64 15.11
N ASP A 180 -16.16 15.96 16.15
CA ASP A 180 -15.29 17.13 16.15
C ASP A 180 -14.38 17.12 14.90
N PRO A 181 -14.36 18.19 14.09
CA PRO A 181 -13.48 18.26 12.92
C PRO A 181 -12.01 18.07 13.27
N ASP A 182 -11.59 18.42 14.48
CA ASP A 182 -10.19 18.35 14.94
C ASP A 182 -9.78 16.97 15.49
N ILE A 183 -10.71 15.99 15.50
CA ILE A 183 -10.36 14.62 15.85
C ILE A 183 -9.34 14.06 14.85
N ARG A 184 -8.29 13.40 15.37
CA ARG A 184 -7.15 12.91 14.58
C ARG A 184 -7.48 11.61 13.85
N ILE A 185 -8.35 11.71 12.86
CA ILE A 185 -8.68 10.61 11.94
C ILE A 185 -8.40 11.00 10.50
N CYS A 186 -8.10 10.01 9.67
CA CYS A 186 -8.00 10.23 8.24
C CYS A 186 -9.41 10.35 7.62
N ARG A 187 -9.83 11.57 7.26
CA ARG A 187 -11.16 11.84 6.67
C ARG A 187 -11.15 11.74 5.15
N LEU A 188 -12.27 11.30 4.57
CA LEU A 188 -12.51 11.34 3.12
C LEU A 188 -12.77 12.77 2.66
N LEU A 189 -11.96 13.22 1.70
CA LEU A 189 -12.05 14.55 1.10
C LEU A 189 -12.81 14.51 -0.24
N ALA A 190 -12.56 13.47 -1.03
CA ALA A 190 -13.14 13.27 -2.36
C ALA A 190 -12.94 11.83 -2.85
N VAL A 191 -13.50 11.49 -3.99
CA VAL A 191 -13.26 10.21 -4.68
C VAL A 191 -12.55 10.42 -6.01
N ALA A 192 -11.75 9.44 -6.43
CA ALA A 192 -11.20 9.36 -7.78
C ALA A 192 -12.05 8.43 -8.63
N LYS A 193 -12.54 8.93 -9.77
CA LYS A 193 -13.24 8.13 -10.77
C LYS A 193 -12.67 8.45 -12.15
N ASP A 194 -12.58 7.45 -13.03
CA ASP A 194 -12.15 7.70 -14.42
C ASP A 194 -13.31 8.23 -15.30
N ASP A 195 -13.00 8.45 -16.59
CA ASP A 195 -13.95 8.95 -17.58
C ASP A 195 -15.14 7.99 -17.83
N GLU A 196 -15.00 6.72 -17.45
CA GLU A 196 -16.03 5.67 -17.55
C GLU A 196 -16.81 5.52 -16.22
N ASN A 197 -16.63 6.43 -15.26
CA ASN A 197 -17.19 6.39 -13.90
C ASN A 197 -16.70 5.20 -13.06
N LYS A 198 -15.62 4.52 -13.47
CA LYS A 198 -14.99 3.47 -12.67
C LYS A 198 -14.36 4.09 -11.45
N PHE A 199 -14.64 3.53 -10.29
CA PHE A 199 -14.11 4.00 -9.03
C PHE A 199 -12.67 3.54 -8.84
N ILE A 200 -11.73 4.49 -8.85
CA ILE A 200 -10.30 4.21 -8.73
C ILE A 200 -9.88 4.15 -7.25
N GLY A 201 -10.37 5.07 -6.43
CA GLY A 201 -9.92 5.17 -5.04
C GLY A 201 -10.43 6.38 -4.26
N LEU A 202 -10.02 6.46 -3.00
CA LEU A 202 -10.35 7.53 -2.06
C LEU A 202 -9.25 8.59 -2.01
N LEU A 203 -9.64 9.87 -1.94
CA LEU A 203 -8.74 10.97 -1.59
C LEU A 203 -8.96 11.29 -0.12
N LEU A 204 -7.99 10.91 0.70
CA LEU A 204 -8.05 11.00 2.15
C LEU A 204 -7.16 12.11 2.69
N THR A 205 -7.40 12.51 3.93
CA THR A 205 -6.56 13.45 4.67
C THR A 205 -5.11 12.97 4.70
N TYR A 206 -4.19 13.79 4.19
CA TYR A 206 -2.77 13.47 4.23
C TYR A 206 -2.19 13.76 5.62
N VAL A 207 -1.68 12.72 6.28
CA VAL A 207 -0.98 12.85 7.56
C VAL A 207 0.53 12.89 7.29
N GLU A 208 1.18 14.00 7.66
CA GLU A 208 2.64 14.14 7.57
C GLU A 208 3.33 13.27 8.63
N CYS A 209 3.52 11.98 8.32
CA CYS A 209 4.07 10.97 9.21
C CYS A 209 5.36 10.29 8.70
N GLY A 210 5.73 10.51 7.43
CA GLY A 210 6.85 9.77 6.83
C GLY A 210 6.66 8.24 6.83
N PHE A 211 5.41 7.79 6.76
CA PHE A 211 5.00 6.37 6.85
C PHE A 211 5.29 5.71 8.21
N LEU A 212 5.54 6.50 9.26
CA LEU A 212 5.76 5.98 10.60
C LEU A 212 4.44 5.53 11.21
N THR A 213 4.28 4.22 11.37
CA THR A 213 3.19 3.62 12.13
C THR A 213 3.60 3.45 13.60
N LEU A 214 2.59 3.31 14.46
CA LEU A 214 2.81 2.95 15.86
C LEU A 214 3.61 1.63 15.96
N ALA A 215 3.31 0.64 15.11
CA ALA A 215 4.00 -0.64 15.06
C ALA A 215 5.54 -0.48 14.96
N CYS A 216 6.01 0.43 14.11
CA CYS A 216 7.43 0.66 13.89
C CYS A 216 8.09 1.47 15.01
N ALA A 217 7.36 2.37 15.66
CA ALA A 217 7.94 3.37 16.57
C ALA A 217 8.16 2.87 18.01
N VAL A 218 7.52 1.77 18.41
CA VAL A 218 7.47 1.34 19.83
C VAL A 218 8.84 0.96 20.39
N HIS A 219 9.72 0.35 19.59
CA HIS A 219 10.85 -0.45 20.12
C HIS A 219 11.91 0.33 20.91
N ASP A 220 12.09 1.64 20.70
CA ASP A 220 13.09 2.46 21.40
C ASP A 220 12.49 3.75 22.00
N THR A 221 11.18 3.77 22.21
CA THR A 221 10.45 4.96 22.67
C THR A 221 10.26 4.95 24.19
N PRO A 222 10.47 6.10 24.89
CA PRO A 222 10.16 6.21 26.32
C PRO A 222 8.69 5.91 26.65
N ASP A 223 8.44 5.28 27.79
CA ASP A 223 7.09 4.90 28.23
C ASP A 223 6.12 6.08 28.33
N SER A 224 6.61 7.27 28.67
CA SER A 224 5.79 8.50 28.68
C SER A 224 5.25 8.86 27.29
N THR A 225 6.02 8.63 26.25
CA THR A 225 5.62 8.90 24.87
C THR A 225 4.68 7.81 24.36
N LYS A 226 4.99 6.54 24.67
CA LYS A 226 4.09 5.41 24.43
C LYS A 226 2.71 5.62 25.07
N GLN A 227 2.68 6.06 26.32
CA GLN A 227 1.44 6.37 27.04
C GLN A 227 0.67 7.51 26.37
N LYS A 228 1.36 8.58 25.94
CA LYS A 228 0.73 9.67 25.17
C LYS A 228 0.01 9.12 23.94
N TRP A 229 0.66 8.26 23.15
CA TRP A 229 0.03 7.69 21.95
C TRP A 229 -1.17 6.81 22.29
N VAL A 230 -1.07 5.96 23.31
CA VAL A 230 -2.20 5.14 23.79
C VAL A 230 -3.37 6.02 24.23
N ASP A 231 -3.11 7.09 24.99
CA ASP A 231 -4.15 8.02 25.45
C ASP A 231 -4.83 8.71 24.28
N GLN A 232 -4.07 9.10 23.25
CA GLN A 232 -4.61 9.73 22.04
C GLN A 232 -5.45 8.77 21.20
N VAL A 233 -5.00 7.53 21.00
CA VAL A 233 -5.77 6.49 20.29
C VAL A 233 -7.05 6.18 21.06
N THR A 234 -6.95 5.98 22.37
CA THR A 234 -8.10 5.69 23.26
C THR A 234 -9.12 6.83 23.22
N GLY A 235 -8.67 8.08 23.35
CA GLY A 235 -9.53 9.26 23.32
C GLY A 235 -10.18 9.48 21.96
N THR A 236 -9.48 9.17 20.86
CA THR A 236 -10.03 9.25 19.50
C THR A 236 -11.07 8.15 19.28
N LEU A 237 -10.76 6.90 19.65
CA LEU A 237 -11.70 5.78 19.52
C LEU A 237 -12.97 5.99 20.35
N THR A 238 -12.83 6.51 21.58
CA THR A 238 -13.98 6.84 22.44
C THR A 238 -14.94 7.81 21.76
N GLN A 239 -14.41 8.85 21.12
CA GLN A 239 -15.22 9.83 20.40
C GLN A 239 -15.87 9.22 19.13
N LEU A 240 -15.16 8.36 18.40
CA LEU A 240 -15.74 7.59 17.28
C LEU A 240 -16.94 6.76 17.75
N HIS A 241 -16.77 5.98 18.82
CA HIS A 241 -17.82 5.12 19.36
C HIS A 241 -19.01 5.92 19.90
N GLN A 242 -18.78 7.05 20.57
CA GLN A 242 -19.84 7.96 21.02
C GLN A 242 -20.66 8.52 19.84
N ALA A 243 -20.03 8.69 18.67
CA ALA A 243 -20.70 9.10 17.45
C ALA A 243 -21.31 7.94 16.64
N GLY A 244 -21.28 6.71 17.15
CA GLY A 244 -21.84 5.55 16.45
C GLY A 244 -20.92 4.95 15.37
N ILE A 245 -19.65 5.35 15.33
CA ILE A 245 -18.71 4.97 14.27
C ILE A 245 -17.81 3.86 14.77
N VAL A 246 -17.66 2.82 13.94
CA VAL A 246 -16.77 1.69 14.17
C VAL A 246 -15.50 1.89 13.36
N TRP A 247 -14.33 1.65 13.96
CA TRP A 247 -13.05 1.66 13.26
C TRP A 247 -12.88 0.39 12.42
N GLY A 248 -13.16 -0.77 13.01
CA GLY A 248 -13.32 -2.06 12.34
C GLY A 248 -12.02 -2.81 12.03
N ASN A 249 -10.86 -2.19 12.23
CA ASN A 249 -9.54 -2.81 12.03
C ASN A 249 -8.48 -2.20 12.96
N ALA A 250 -8.78 -2.17 14.26
CA ALA A 250 -7.89 -1.62 15.28
C ALA A 250 -6.60 -2.45 15.42
N LYS A 251 -5.47 -1.87 15.01
CA LYS A 251 -4.12 -2.46 15.13
C LYS A 251 -3.03 -1.37 15.08
N PRO A 252 -1.81 -1.64 15.57
CA PRO A 252 -0.71 -0.67 15.55
C PRO A 252 -0.34 -0.16 14.15
N ASP A 253 -0.50 -0.97 13.10
CA ASP A 253 -0.23 -0.57 11.71
C ASP A 253 -1.20 0.50 11.19
N ASN A 254 -2.41 0.55 11.75
CA ASN A 254 -3.45 1.51 11.37
C ASN A 254 -3.44 2.77 12.26
N VAL A 255 -2.36 2.98 13.00
CA VAL A 255 -2.10 4.21 13.75
C VAL A 255 -0.86 4.88 13.18
N LEU A 256 -1.02 6.08 12.63
CA LEU A 256 0.09 6.90 12.14
C LEU A 256 0.58 7.86 13.22
N LEU A 257 1.87 8.14 13.24
CA LEU A 257 2.48 9.15 14.10
C LEU A 257 2.91 10.35 13.26
N ASP A 258 2.31 11.51 13.49
CA ASP A 258 2.65 12.72 12.73
C ASP A 258 3.98 13.36 13.19
N LYS A 259 4.44 14.40 12.48
CA LYS A 259 5.66 15.15 12.84
C LYS A 259 5.65 15.81 14.23
N LYS A 260 4.48 15.94 14.87
CA LYS A 260 4.34 16.44 16.25
C LYS A 260 4.26 15.30 17.25
N ASP A 261 4.52 14.07 16.80
CA ASP A 261 4.48 12.87 17.61
C ASP A 261 3.07 12.59 18.16
N ASP A 262 2.04 13.02 17.43
CA ASP A 262 0.64 12.75 17.77
C ASP A 262 0.11 11.57 16.96
N ALA A 263 -0.69 10.72 17.61
CA ALA A 263 -1.28 9.53 17.02
C ALA A 263 -2.58 9.83 16.24
N TRP A 264 -2.69 9.25 15.05
CA TRP A 264 -3.83 9.36 14.14
C TRP A 264 -4.41 7.99 13.83
N ILE A 265 -5.74 7.85 13.91
CA ILE A 265 -6.45 6.64 13.47
C ILE A 265 -6.70 6.71 11.95
N ILE A 266 -6.30 5.66 11.23
CA ILE A 266 -6.51 5.52 9.79
C ILE A 266 -7.22 4.21 9.44
N ASP A 267 -7.58 4.05 8.16
CA ASP A 267 -8.13 2.82 7.58
C ASP A 267 -9.48 2.39 8.19
N PHE A 268 -10.57 2.86 7.57
CA PHE A 268 -11.95 2.51 7.94
C PHE A 268 -12.56 1.48 6.99
N GLY A 269 -11.75 0.80 6.18
CA GLY A 269 -12.24 -0.27 5.30
C GLY A 269 -12.61 -1.56 6.04
N GLY A 270 -12.30 -1.63 7.33
CA GLY A 270 -12.50 -2.81 8.15
C GLY A 270 -11.61 -3.97 7.71
N GLY A 271 -12.13 -5.18 7.88
CA GLY A 271 -11.41 -6.42 7.59
C GLY A 271 -11.11 -7.23 8.84
N TYR A 272 -10.83 -8.52 8.64
CA TYR A 272 -10.43 -9.41 9.73
C TYR A 272 -8.92 -9.62 9.69
N THR A 273 -8.23 -9.09 10.70
CA THR A 273 -6.81 -9.39 10.92
C THR A 273 -6.70 -10.55 11.92
N TRP A 274 -6.21 -11.71 11.45
CA TRP A 274 -6.07 -12.89 12.30
C TRP A 274 -5.18 -12.61 13.51
N GLY A 275 -5.65 -12.97 14.72
CA GLY A 275 -4.91 -12.80 15.98
C GLY A 275 -5.15 -11.48 16.74
N PHE A 276 -5.85 -10.51 16.13
CA PHE A 276 -6.18 -9.23 16.77
C PHE A 276 -7.57 -9.22 17.42
N VAL A 277 -8.59 -9.76 16.75
CA VAL A 277 -9.98 -9.78 17.24
C VAL A 277 -10.60 -11.14 16.92
N GLU A 278 -11.57 -11.61 17.71
CA GLU A 278 -12.39 -12.77 17.35
C GLU A 278 -13.19 -12.49 16.06
N ARG A 279 -13.34 -13.49 15.19
CA ARG A 279 -13.96 -13.30 13.86
C ARG A 279 -15.38 -12.75 13.96
N GLU A 280 -16.10 -13.14 15.01
CA GLU A 280 -17.48 -12.76 15.30
C GLU A 280 -17.62 -11.30 15.73
N LYS A 281 -16.54 -10.69 16.22
CA LYS A 281 -16.53 -9.29 16.67
C LYS A 281 -15.90 -8.34 15.66
N ALA A 282 -15.34 -8.85 14.55
CA ALA A 282 -14.73 -8.02 13.52
C ALA A 282 -15.75 -7.01 12.94
N GLY A 283 -15.36 -5.74 12.82
CA GLY A 283 -16.25 -4.68 12.35
C GLY A 283 -17.33 -4.26 13.37
N THR A 284 -17.08 -4.44 14.67
CA THR A 284 -17.97 -3.98 15.76
C THR A 284 -17.21 -3.09 16.75
N MET A 285 -17.94 -2.30 17.56
CA MET A 285 -17.33 -1.51 18.63
C MET A 285 -16.62 -2.38 19.67
N ASP A 286 -17.19 -3.53 20.02
CA ASP A 286 -16.55 -4.47 20.94
C ASP A 286 -15.23 -5.01 20.35
N GLY A 287 -15.21 -5.28 19.04
CA GLY A 287 -13.98 -5.67 18.34
C GLY A 287 -12.92 -4.57 18.32
N ASP A 288 -13.32 -3.30 18.22
CA ASP A 288 -12.38 -2.17 18.33
C ASP A 288 -11.77 -2.06 19.73
N LEU A 289 -12.56 -2.33 20.78
CA LEU A 289 -12.07 -2.33 22.16
C LEU A 289 -11.08 -3.48 22.40
N ASP A 290 -11.39 -4.69 21.93
CA ASP A 290 -10.46 -5.82 21.94
C ASP A 290 -9.15 -5.47 21.19
N GLY A 291 -9.27 -4.82 20.03
CA GLY A 291 -8.11 -4.36 19.25
C GLY A 291 -7.31 -3.25 19.95
N LEU A 292 -7.98 -2.36 20.69
CA LEU A 292 -7.31 -1.35 21.52
C LEU A 292 -6.50 -2.00 22.64
N GLU A 293 -7.05 -3.00 23.33
CA GLU A 293 -6.30 -3.76 24.35
C GLU A 293 -5.04 -4.40 23.75
N LYS A 294 -5.15 -5.00 22.55
CA LYS A 294 -3.99 -5.55 21.81
C LYS A 294 -2.96 -4.50 21.45
N ILE A 295 -3.39 -3.28 21.08
CA ILE A 295 -2.48 -2.15 20.83
C ILE A 295 -1.71 -1.81 22.10
N VAL A 296 -2.41 -1.69 23.24
CA VAL A 296 -1.76 -1.38 24.54
C VAL A 296 -0.76 -2.48 24.93
N GLU A 297 -1.16 -3.75 24.82
CA GLU A 297 -0.26 -4.88 25.06
C GLU A 297 0.97 -4.84 24.15
N TYR A 298 0.80 -4.52 22.87
CA TYR A 298 1.90 -4.42 21.91
C TYR A 298 2.86 -3.30 22.28
N VAL A 299 2.33 -2.13 22.64
CA VAL A 299 3.10 -0.92 22.96
C VAL A 299 3.97 -1.12 24.21
N PHE A 300 3.46 -1.84 25.21
CA PHE A 300 4.17 -2.07 26.48
C PHE A 300 4.79 -3.47 26.60
N ARG A 301 4.83 -4.25 25.52
CA ARG A 301 5.47 -5.57 25.54
C ARG A 301 6.98 -5.41 25.75
N GLU A 302 7.47 -5.89 26.88
CA GLU A 302 8.91 -6.08 27.09
C GLU A 302 9.42 -7.20 26.17
N ARG A 303 10.63 -7.07 25.63
CA ARG A 303 11.24 -8.17 24.88
C ARG A 303 11.42 -9.36 25.81
N ALA A 304 11.04 -10.55 25.34
CA ALA A 304 11.69 -11.76 25.84
C ALA A 304 13.16 -11.68 25.42
N GLU A 305 14.05 -11.68 26.40
CA GLU A 305 15.52 -11.72 26.22
C GLU A 305 15.95 -12.97 25.44
#